data_AF-A0A1R2AMN1-F1
#
_entry.id   AF-A0A1R2AMN1-F1
#
_cell.length_a   1.000
_cell.length_b   1.000
_cell.length_c   1.000
_cell.angle_alpha   90.00
_cell.angle_beta   90.00
_cell.angle_gamma   90.00
#
_symmetry.space_group_name_H-M   'P 1'
#
loop_
_entity.id
_entity.type
_entity.pdbx_description
1 polymer ?
#
loop_
_entity_poly.entity_id
_entity_poly.type
_entity_poly.pdbx_seq_one_letter_code
_entity_poly.pdbx_strand_id
1 'polypeptide(L)'
;MPPRPPISPPPLIPTLSSPSMSLPIIESIPLLPKMQCSITSFGNQPGPPPMKNALISNSSMSQPKSNNIYIDIISAQLTQGYWEYQSISQLLPKINNIPQDLLQISENLKLNALCTVFVLVYLHKNYSEKHEEWELVERKANKWLKSIQINYENCKQAFSSYV
;
A
#
# COMPACT_ATOMS: atom_id res chain seq x y z
N MET A 1 35.36 30.67 -50.52
CA MET A 1 34.37 29.92 -49.71
C MET A 1 34.03 28.64 -50.44
N PRO A 2 34.22 27.45 -49.85
CA PRO A 2 33.83 26.21 -50.51
C PRO A 2 32.29 26.06 -50.53
N PRO A 3 31.72 25.44 -51.57
CA PRO A 3 30.28 25.21 -51.66
C PRO A 3 29.82 24.20 -50.61
N ARG A 4 28.67 24.47 -50.00
CA ARG A 4 28.06 23.60 -48.98
C ARG A 4 27.61 22.28 -49.62
N PRO A 5 27.88 21.11 -49.01
CA PRO A 5 27.40 19.85 -49.54
C PRO A 5 25.86 19.75 -49.44
N PRO A 6 25.21 19.02 -50.37
CA PRO A 6 23.77 18.85 -50.39
C PRO A 6 23.29 18.06 -49.16
N ILE A 7 22.22 18.55 -48.53
CA ILE A 7 21.58 17.95 -47.37
C ILE A 7 20.77 16.74 -47.84
N SER A 8 21.11 15.55 -47.35
CA SER A 8 20.35 14.33 -47.61
C SER A 8 18.96 14.40 -46.95
N PRO A 9 17.88 13.97 -47.63
CA PRO A 9 16.56 13.91 -47.02
C PRO A 9 16.51 12.85 -45.90
N PRO A 10 15.72 13.09 -44.83
CA PRO A 10 15.58 12.14 -43.75
C PRO A 10 14.85 10.86 -44.20
N PRO A 11 15.16 9.70 -43.60
CA PRO A 11 14.49 8.45 -43.93
C PRO A 11 13.02 8.47 -43.53
N LEU A 12 12.17 7.93 -44.41
CA LEU A 12 10.73 7.77 -44.18
C LEU A 12 10.49 6.74 -43.06
N ILE A 13 9.87 7.18 -41.98
CA ILE A 13 9.49 6.34 -40.85
C ILE A 13 8.24 5.53 -41.23
N PRO A 14 8.19 4.20 -41.01
CA PRO A 14 6.98 3.41 -41.22
C PRO A 14 5.87 3.86 -40.25
N THR A 15 4.72 4.21 -40.79
CA THR A 15 3.49 4.47 -40.02
C THR A 15 3.01 3.18 -39.36
N LEU A 16 3.19 3.08 -38.05
CA LEU A 16 2.67 1.99 -37.23
C LEU A 16 1.14 2.07 -37.21
N SER A 17 0.49 1.09 -37.83
CA SER A 17 -0.96 0.90 -37.77
C SER A 17 -1.37 0.48 -36.36
N SER A 18 -2.20 1.26 -35.70
CA SER A 18 -2.70 0.97 -34.36
C SER A 18 -3.64 -0.25 -34.37
N PRO A 19 -3.44 -1.25 -33.49
CA PRO A 19 -4.41 -2.32 -33.33
C PRO A 19 -5.65 -1.82 -32.56
N SER A 20 -6.80 -1.99 -33.19
CA SER A 20 -8.12 -1.82 -32.57
C SER A 20 -8.32 -2.90 -31.49
N MET A 21 -8.31 -2.49 -30.22
CA MET A 21 -8.65 -3.36 -29.09
C MET A 21 -10.14 -3.23 -28.80
N SER A 22 -10.90 -4.24 -29.23
CA SER A 22 -12.29 -4.44 -28.82
C SER A 22 -12.34 -4.73 -27.32
N LEU A 23 -13.17 -3.98 -26.59
CA LEU A 23 -13.43 -4.16 -25.16
C LEU A 23 -14.12 -5.51 -24.90
N PRO A 24 -13.70 -6.30 -23.91
CA PRO A 24 -14.46 -7.46 -23.47
C PRO A 24 -15.72 -7.03 -22.70
N ILE A 25 -16.81 -7.69 -23.05
CA ILE A 25 -18.13 -7.64 -22.43
C ILE A 25 -18.02 -8.07 -20.97
N ILE A 26 -18.53 -7.22 -20.07
CA ILE A 26 -18.62 -7.49 -18.63
C ILE A 26 -19.70 -8.55 -18.44
N GLU A 27 -19.27 -9.78 -18.19
CA GLU A 27 -20.14 -10.89 -17.82
C GLU A 27 -20.42 -10.87 -16.31
N SER A 28 -21.67 -11.18 -16.00
CA SER A 28 -22.40 -10.92 -14.76
C SER A 28 -21.76 -11.49 -13.49
N ILE A 29 -21.78 -10.68 -12.43
CA ILE A 29 -21.45 -11.07 -11.05
C ILE A 29 -22.56 -12.00 -10.52
N PRO A 30 -22.28 -13.25 -10.10
CA PRO A 30 -23.24 -14.02 -9.33
C PRO A 30 -23.34 -13.49 -7.89
N LEU A 31 -24.56 -13.13 -7.50
CA LEU A 31 -24.94 -12.77 -6.13
C LEU A 31 -24.54 -13.89 -5.15
N LEU A 32 -23.72 -13.55 -4.15
CA LEU A 32 -23.44 -14.42 -3.02
C LEU A 32 -24.70 -14.60 -2.14
N PRO A 33 -24.97 -15.82 -1.66
CA PRO A 33 -26.10 -16.10 -0.78
C PRO A 33 -25.92 -15.47 0.61
N LYS A 34 -26.97 -14.79 1.07
CA LYS A 34 -27.10 -14.26 2.43
C LYS A 34 -27.09 -15.42 3.43
N MET A 35 -25.99 -15.56 4.18
CA MET A 35 -25.96 -16.40 5.37
C MET A 35 -26.77 -15.72 6.47
N GLN A 36 -27.96 -16.25 6.72
CA GLN A 36 -28.78 -15.91 7.87
C GLN A 36 -28.19 -16.59 9.11
N CYS A 37 -27.60 -15.82 10.01
CA CYS A 37 -27.30 -16.29 11.35
C CYS A 37 -28.62 -16.56 12.08
N SER A 38 -28.92 -17.84 12.35
CA SER A 38 -30.02 -18.23 13.21
C SER A 38 -29.73 -17.79 14.64
N ILE A 39 -30.55 -16.85 15.13
CA ILE A 39 -30.59 -16.45 16.53
C ILE A 39 -31.24 -17.61 17.30
N THR A 40 -30.43 -18.42 17.97
CA THR A 40 -30.95 -19.37 18.96
C THR A 40 -31.57 -18.60 20.13
N SER A 41 -32.84 -18.90 20.36
CA SER A 41 -33.73 -18.42 21.40
C SER A 41 -33.12 -18.51 22.80
N PHE A 42 -33.15 -17.40 23.53
CA PHE A 42 -32.82 -17.34 24.95
C PHE A 42 -33.90 -18.03 25.77
N GLY A 43 -33.53 -19.15 26.41
CA GLY A 43 -34.32 -19.80 27.44
C GLY A 43 -34.42 -18.93 28.70
N ASN A 44 -35.63 -18.90 29.26
CA ASN A 44 -36.02 -18.21 30.48
C ASN A 44 -35.09 -18.51 31.66
N GLN A 45 -34.48 -17.47 32.24
CA GLN A 45 -33.87 -17.51 33.57
C GLN A 45 -34.65 -16.56 34.51
N PRO A 46 -34.99 -16.97 35.75
CA PRO A 46 -35.64 -16.11 36.74
C PRO A 46 -34.68 -15.00 37.20
N GLY A 47 -35.19 -13.77 37.28
CA GLY A 47 -34.38 -12.56 37.50
C GLY A 47 -33.71 -12.47 38.88
N PRO A 48 -32.58 -11.74 38.97
CA PRO A 48 -32.05 -11.28 40.24
C PRO A 48 -32.70 -9.95 40.69
N PRO A 49 -32.74 -9.68 42.01
CA PRO A 49 -33.45 -8.52 42.59
C PRO A 49 -32.78 -7.17 42.27
N PRO A 50 -33.52 -6.04 42.40
CA PRO A 50 -33.02 -4.71 42.06
C PRO A 50 -32.05 -4.20 43.13
N MET A 51 -30.76 -4.12 42.79
CA MET A 51 -29.76 -3.41 43.58
C MET A 51 -29.63 -1.95 43.13
N LYS A 52 -29.64 -1.08 44.13
CA LYS A 52 -29.63 0.38 44.04
C LYS A 52 -28.19 0.88 43.91
N ASN A 53 -28.00 1.88 43.06
CA ASN A 53 -26.90 2.86 43.01
C ASN A 53 -25.45 2.32 43.07
N ALA A 54 -24.80 2.32 41.91
CA ALA A 54 -23.37 2.59 41.81
C ALA A 54 -23.14 3.63 40.70
N LEU A 55 -23.16 4.90 41.09
CA LEU A 55 -22.27 5.90 40.52
C LEU A 55 -20.84 5.34 40.62
N ILE A 56 -20.02 5.47 39.58
CA ILE A 56 -18.59 5.82 39.60
C ILE A 56 -17.87 5.27 38.36
N SER A 57 -17.36 6.24 37.59
CA SER A 57 -16.17 6.21 36.75
C SER A 57 -16.18 5.33 35.50
N ASN A 58 -16.65 5.92 34.39
CA ASN A 58 -15.99 5.74 33.10
C ASN A 58 -14.57 6.30 33.21
N SER A 59 -13.67 5.51 33.79
CA SER A 59 -12.24 5.70 33.62
C SER A 59 -11.96 5.34 32.17
N SER A 60 -12.05 6.33 31.29
CA SER A 60 -11.36 6.30 30.01
C SER A 60 -9.88 6.20 30.33
N MET A 61 -9.40 4.97 30.58
CA MET A 61 -7.99 4.64 30.50
C MET A 61 -7.58 4.95 29.07
N SER A 62 -7.10 6.18 28.86
CA SER A 62 -6.14 6.47 27.82
C SER A 62 -4.94 5.57 28.09
N GLN A 63 -4.96 4.37 27.52
CA GLN A 63 -3.78 3.54 27.48
C GLN A 63 -2.67 4.40 26.88
N PRO A 64 -1.51 4.51 27.56
CA PRO A 64 -0.36 5.13 26.95
C PRO A 64 -0.02 4.28 25.73
N LYS A 65 -0.22 4.82 24.53
CA LYS A 65 0.30 4.20 23.31
C LYS A 65 1.82 4.12 23.48
N SER A 66 2.31 2.96 23.90
CA SER A 66 3.68 2.58 23.62
C SER A 66 3.76 2.51 22.09
N ASN A 67 4.16 3.61 21.47
CA ASN A 67 4.25 3.77 20.01
C ASN A 67 5.31 2.80 19.50
N ASN A 68 4.92 1.55 19.29
CA ASN A 68 5.77 0.56 18.65
C ASN A 68 5.69 0.81 17.14
N ILE A 69 6.57 1.68 16.67
CA ILE A 69 6.60 2.12 15.27
C ILE A 69 6.64 0.95 14.28
N TYR A 70 7.27 -0.17 14.64
CA TYR A 70 7.25 -1.39 13.83
C TYR A 70 5.82 -1.92 13.65
N ILE A 71 5.06 -2.08 14.73
CA ILE A 71 3.67 -2.55 14.68
C ILE A 71 2.78 -1.53 13.94
N ASP A 72 3.00 -0.24 14.17
CA ASP A 72 2.26 0.82 13.50
C ASP A 72 2.49 0.79 11.97
N ILE A 73 3.74 0.58 11.53
CA ILE A 73 4.08 0.43 10.11
C ILE A 73 3.42 -0.81 9.51
N ILE A 74 3.55 -1.98 10.17
CA ILE A 74 3.00 -3.23 9.66
C ILE A 74 1.48 -3.16 9.56
N SER A 75 0.81 -2.61 10.58
CA SER A 75 -0.65 -2.48 10.60
C SER A 75 -1.19 -1.43 9.62
N ALA A 76 -0.37 -0.46 9.21
CA ALA A 76 -0.74 0.52 8.19
C ALA A 76 -0.77 -0.03 6.76
N GLN A 77 -0.36 -1.28 6.51
CA GLN A 77 -0.42 -1.86 5.17
C GLN A 77 -1.88 -2.10 4.74
N LEU A 78 -2.26 -1.58 3.58
CA LEU A 78 -3.60 -1.75 3.05
C LEU A 78 -3.86 -3.19 2.56
N THR A 79 -5.13 -3.53 2.38
CA THR A 79 -5.55 -4.86 1.90
C THR A 79 -4.99 -5.18 0.52
N GLN A 80 -4.72 -4.18 -0.30
CA GLN A 80 -4.09 -4.27 -1.61
C GLN A 80 -2.58 -4.56 -1.55
N GLY A 81 -1.92 -4.31 -0.41
CA GLY A 81 -0.50 -4.61 -0.20
C GLY A 81 0.45 -3.41 -0.21
N TYR A 82 -0.06 -2.19 -0.38
CA TYR A 82 0.77 -0.98 -0.36
C TYR A 82 0.54 -0.13 0.89
N TRP A 83 1.39 0.87 1.07
CA TRP A 83 1.20 1.90 2.07
C TRP A 83 0.82 3.22 1.44
N GLU A 84 -0.14 3.89 2.05
CA GLU A 84 -0.55 5.23 1.66
C GLU A 84 0.44 6.25 2.21
N TYR A 85 0.82 7.20 1.36
CA TYR A 85 1.77 8.26 1.71
C TYR A 85 1.33 9.06 2.95
N GLN A 86 0.03 9.37 3.07
CA GLN A 86 -0.49 10.17 4.17
C GLN A 86 -0.32 9.49 5.53
N SER A 87 -0.48 8.17 5.60
CA SER A 87 -0.30 7.40 6.83
C SER A 87 1.18 7.29 7.20
N ILE A 88 2.03 6.97 6.23
CA ILE A 88 3.46 6.75 6.50
C ILE A 88 4.22 8.06 6.74
N SER A 89 3.85 9.17 6.12
CA SER A 89 4.50 10.46 6.38
C SER A 89 4.35 10.93 7.83
N GLN A 90 3.30 10.49 8.52
CA GLN A 90 3.11 10.74 9.95
C GLN A 90 3.98 9.83 10.82
N LEU A 91 4.16 8.57 10.42
CA LEU A 91 4.99 7.60 11.16
C LEU A 91 6.49 7.79 10.90
N LEU A 92 6.85 8.06 9.64
CA LEU A 92 8.22 8.19 9.13
C LEU A 92 8.37 9.50 8.33
N PRO A 93 8.54 10.66 9.00
CA PRO A 93 8.64 11.95 8.33
C PRO A 93 9.79 12.08 7.33
N LYS A 94 10.81 11.21 7.43
CA LYS A 94 11.93 11.12 6.47
C LYS A 94 11.49 10.89 5.03
N ILE A 95 10.32 10.28 4.81
CA ILE A 95 9.78 10.06 3.46
C ILE A 95 9.58 11.35 2.68
N ASN A 96 9.32 12.47 3.36
CA ASN A 96 9.12 13.77 2.73
C ASN A 96 10.39 14.30 2.02
N ASN A 97 11.56 13.73 2.32
CA ASN A 97 12.84 14.12 1.73
C ASN A 97 13.17 13.34 0.44
N ILE A 98 12.31 12.39 0.05
CA ILE A 98 12.55 11.54 -1.12
C ILE A 98 12.08 12.29 -2.38
N PRO A 99 12.94 12.41 -3.41
CA PRO A 99 12.54 13.00 -4.68
C PRO A 99 11.38 12.23 -5.31
N GLN A 100 10.32 12.93 -5.73
CA GLN A 100 9.15 12.29 -6.33
C GLN A 100 9.45 11.69 -7.72
N ASP A 101 10.51 12.14 -8.37
CA ASP A 101 10.90 11.69 -9.72
C ASP A 101 11.81 10.45 -9.73
N LEU A 102 12.01 9.85 -8.55
CA LEU A 102 12.82 8.65 -8.41
C LEU A 102 12.18 7.42 -9.06
N LEU A 103 10.86 7.46 -9.31
CA LEU A 103 10.10 6.44 -10.04
C LEU A 103 9.41 7.04 -11.26
N GLN A 104 9.62 6.44 -12.42
CA GLN A 104 8.96 6.80 -13.68
C GLN A 104 7.64 6.05 -13.83
N ILE A 105 6.65 6.42 -13.02
CA ILE A 105 5.29 5.85 -13.08
C ILE A 105 4.22 6.94 -13.08
N SER A 106 2.97 6.54 -13.31
CA SER A 106 1.82 7.43 -13.32
C SER A 106 1.67 8.21 -12.00
N GLU A 107 1.35 9.50 -12.10
CA GLU A 107 1.34 10.41 -10.95
C GLU A 107 0.39 9.94 -9.84
N ASN A 108 -0.73 9.33 -10.20
CA ASN A 108 -1.73 8.82 -9.26
C ASN A 108 -1.23 7.69 -8.35
N LEU A 109 -0.20 6.95 -8.76
CA LEU A 109 0.37 5.83 -7.98
C LEU A 109 1.77 6.15 -7.43
N LYS A 110 2.40 7.20 -7.95
CA LYS A 110 3.79 7.60 -7.66
C LYS A 110 4.08 7.67 -6.16
N LEU A 111 3.29 8.43 -5.41
CA LEU A 111 3.52 8.63 -3.97
C LEU A 111 3.39 7.33 -3.16
N ASN A 112 2.38 6.52 -3.46
CA ASN A 112 2.16 5.24 -2.76
C ASN A 112 3.24 4.22 -3.10
N ALA A 113 3.76 4.24 -4.34
CA ALA A 113 4.86 3.38 -4.74
C ALA A 113 6.17 3.78 -4.05
N LEU A 114 6.52 5.08 -4.07
CA LEU A 114 7.68 5.61 -3.35
C LEU A 114 7.61 5.23 -1.87
N CYS A 115 6.44 5.41 -1.27
CA CYS A 115 6.17 5.06 0.11
C CYS A 115 6.38 3.58 0.40
N THR A 116 5.80 2.72 -0.44
CA THR A 116 5.90 1.27 -0.28
C THR A 116 7.35 0.80 -0.39
N VAL A 117 8.10 1.30 -1.37
CA VAL A 117 9.53 0.97 -1.51
C VAL A 117 10.32 1.46 -0.30
N PHE A 118 10.10 2.71 0.12
CA PHE A 118 10.77 3.27 1.29
C PHE A 118 10.51 2.45 2.56
N VAL A 119 9.26 2.07 2.82
CA VAL A 119 8.89 1.23 3.98
C VAL A 119 9.58 -0.13 3.92
N LEU A 120 9.61 -0.79 2.77
CA LEU A 120 10.32 -2.07 2.64
C LEU A 120 11.82 -1.91 2.93
N VAL A 121 12.48 -0.88 2.40
CA VAL A 121 13.89 -0.60 2.72
C VAL A 121 14.07 -0.30 4.21
N TYR A 122 13.15 0.45 4.80
CA TYR A 122 13.15 0.77 6.23
C TYR A 122 13.05 -0.49 7.10
N LEU A 123 12.12 -1.39 6.80
CA LEU A 123 11.96 -2.66 7.53
C LEU A 123 13.18 -3.57 7.36
N HIS A 124 13.72 -3.70 6.15
CA HIS A 124 14.94 -4.46 5.91
C HIS A 124 16.15 -3.91 6.67
N LYS A 125 16.31 -2.59 6.77
CA LYS A 125 17.47 -2.00 7.46
C LYS A 125 17.35 -2.02 8.99
N ASN A 126 16.14 -1.86 9.53
CA ASN A 126 15.95 -1.65 10.97
C ASN A 126 15.37 -2.87 11.70
N TYR A 127 14.78 -3.84 10.98
CA TYR A 127 14.07 -4.98 11.54
C TYR A 127 14.32 -6.27 10.75
N SER A 128 15.51 -6.41 10.16
CA SER A 128 15.90 -7.63 9.43
C SER A 128 15.92 -8.87 10.32
N GLU A 129 16.24 -8.70 11.60
CA GLU A 129 16.24 -9.77 12.60
C GLU A 129 14.85 -10.34 12.88
N LYS A 130 13.80 -9.61 12.49
CA LYS A 130 12.39 -10.03 12.62
C LYS A 130 11.75 -10.34 11.27
N HIS A 131 12.55 -10.51 10.21
CA HIS A 131 12.03 -10.69 8.84
C HIS A 131 10.98 -11.79 8.74
N GLU A 132 11.19 -12.91 9.44
CA GLU A 132 10.22 -14.02 9.49
C GLU A 132 8.81 -13.59 9.95
N GLU A 133 8.71 -12.59 10.83
CA GLU A 133 7.43 -12.07 11.33
C GLU A 133 6.68 -11.22 10.29
N TRP A 134 7.40 -10.57 9.38
CA TRP A 134 6.83 -9.63 8.40
C TRP A 134 7.07 -10.05 6.93
N GLU A 135 7.57 -11.26 6.70
CA GLU A 135 7.82 -11.80 5.37
C GLU A 135 6.56 -11.82 4.49
N LEU A 136 5.39 -12.11 5.07
CA LEU A 136 4.10 -12.05 4.37
C LEU A 136 3.72 -10.64 3.95
N VAL A 137 4.02 -9.65 4.79
CA VAL A 137 3.78 -8.23 4.54
C VAL A 137 4.65 -7.79 3.35
N GLU A 138 5.91 -8.21 3.33
CA GLU A 138 6.82 -7.98 2.20
C GLU A 138 6.30 -8.64 0.91
N ARG A 139 5.93 -9.92 0.95
CA ARG A 139 5.45 -10.64 -0.24
C ARG A 139 4.25 -9.95 -0.87
N LYS A 140 3.34 -9.43 -0.04
CA LYS A 140 2.15 -8.70 -0.48
C LYS A 140 2.52 -7.37 -1.15
N ALA A 141 3.44 -6.62 -0.56
CA ALA A 141 3.94 -5.36 -1.13
C ALA A 141 4.67 -5.58 -2.46
N ASN A 142 5.54 -6.58 -2.53
CA ASN A 142 6.22 -6.96 -3.76
C ASN A 142 5.24 -7.40 -4.86
N LYS A 143 4.18 -8.14 -4.50
CA LYS A 143 3.12 -8.50 -5.46
C LYS A 143 2.42 -7.26 -6.02
N TRP A 144 2.11 -6.28 -5.16
CA TRP A 144 1.51 -5.02 -5.60
C TRP A 144 2.46 -4.19 -6.47
N LEU A 145 3.73 -4.02 -6.07
CA LEU A 145 4.74 -3.29 -6.87
C LEU A 145 4.89 -3.89 -8.27
N LYS A 146 4.94 -5.23 -8.37
CA LYS A 146 4.98 -5.93 -9.66
C LYS A 146 3.74 -5.66 -10.51
N SER A 147 2.55 -5.54 -9.91
CA SER A 147 1.31 -5.22 -10.63
C SER A 147 1.33 -3.84 -11.30
N ILE A 148 2.14 -2.92 -10.77
CA ILE A 148 2.36 -1.58 -11.31
C ILE A 148 3.72 -1.45 -12.02
N GLN A 149 4.31 -2.59 -12.41
CA GLN A 149 5.56 -2.69 -13.17
C GLN A 149 6.81 -2.11 -12.45
N ILE A 150 6.79 -2.05 -11.12
CA ILE A 150 7.95 -1.67 -10.31
C ILE A 150 8.65 -2.92 -9.78
N ASN A 151 9.96 -2.99 -10.00
CA ASN A 151 10.81 -4.00 -9.39
C ASN A 151 11.51 -3.43 -8.16
N TYR A 152 11.17 -3.94 -6.98
CA TYR A 152 11.74 -3.52 -5.70
C TYR A 152 13.28 -3.58 -5.68
N GLU A 153 13.88 -4.65 -6.21
CA GLU A 153 15.34 -4.83 -6.18
C GLU A 153 16.09 -3.71 -6.91
N ASN A 154 15.52 -3.21 -8.01
CA ASN A 154 16.10 -2.11 -8.77
C ASN A 154 16.04 -0.79 -8.01
N CYS A 155 14.99 -0.60 -7.19
CA CYS A 155 14.77 0.64 -6.45
C CYS A 155 15.45 0.62 -5.08
N LYS A 156 15.62 -0.55 -4.46
CA LYS A 156 16.14 -0.73 -3.10
C LYS A 156 17.41 0.08 -2.83
N GLN A 157 18.36 0.06 -3.78
CA GLN A 157 19.62 0.77 -3.64
C GLN A 157 19.45 2.29 -3.62
N ALA A 158 18.59 2.84 -4.47
CA ALA A 158 18.33 4.28 -4.54
C ALA A 158 17.65 4.81 -3.26
N PHE A 159 16.82 3.99 -2.61
CA PHE A 159 16.15 4.35 -1.36
C PHE A 159 17.00 4.11 -0.11
N SER A 160 18.05 3.28 -0.20
CA SER A 160 18.88 2.92 0.95
C SER A 160 19.65 4.11 1.55
N SER A 161 19.85 5.19 0.80
CA SER A 161 20.47 6.44 1.28
C SER A 161 19.54 7.32 2.12
N TYR A 162 18.21 7.12 2.02
CA TYR A 162 17.20 7.97 2.68
C TYR A 162 16.66 7.38 3.99
N VAL A 163 16.92 6.09 4.23
CA VAL A 163 16.56 5.35 5.44
C VAL A 163 17.69 5.45 6.46
#